data_AF-A0A352VHR2-F1
#
_entry.id   AF-A0A352VHR2-F1
#
_cell.length_a   1.000
_cell.length_b   1.000
_cell.length_c   1.000
_cell.angle_alpha   90.00
_cell.angle_beta   90.00
_cell.angle_gamma   90.00
#
_symmetry.space_group_name_H-M   'P 1'
#
loop_
_entity.id
_entity.type
_entity.pdbx_description
1 polymer ?
#
loop_
_entity_poly.entity_id
_entity_poly.type
_entity_poly.pdbx_seq_one_letter_code
_entity_poly.pdbx_strand_id
1 'polypeptide(L)' 'MRSRDRVLQSLEKIYRGAFTAAEEAEDTETMARLDIGYQRDQLELELLLDIRELLMPEEKDKTTSLLEKAQQLRQLTKLR' A
#
# COMPACT_ATOMS: atom_id res chain seq x y z
N MET A 1 4.69 -6.77 -5.80
CA MET A 1 4.14 -5.40 -5.68
C MET A 1 5.08 -4.58 -4.78
N ARG A 2 5.31 -3.27 -5.01
CA ARG A 2 6.20 -2.47 -4.13
C ARG A 2 5.60 -2.39 -2.71
N SER A 3 6.43 -2.46 -1.67
CA SER A 3 6.00 -2.24 -0.29
C SER A 3 5.60 -0.78 -0.07
N ARG A 4 4.70 -0.53 0.89
CA ARG A 4 4.28 0.82 1.30
C ARG A 4 5.49 1.73 1.55
N ASP A 5 6.42 1.26 2.39
CA ASP A 5 7.63 2.00 2.74
C ASP A 5 8.48 2.37 1.52
N ARG A 6 8.62 1.45 0.56
CA ARG A 6 9.41 1.72 -0.65
C ARG A 6 8.75 2.78 -1.53
N VAL A 7 7.42 2.84 -1.58
CA VAL A 7 6.73 3.88 -2.36
C VAL A 7 6.84 5.23 -1.68
N LEU A 8 6.65 5.30 -0.36
CA LEU A 8 6.80 6.53 0.43
C LEU A 8 8.24 7.08 0.37
N GLN A 9 9.25 6.22 0.53
CA GLN A 9 10.66 6.61 0.36
C GLN A 9 10.97 7.15 -1.04
N SER A 10 10.29 6.62 -2.07
CA SER A 10 10.47 7.11 -3.44
C SER A 10 9.89 8.53 -3.59
N LEU A 11 8.72 8.80 -3.01
CA LEU A 11 8.11 10.13 -2.98
C LEU A 11 9.02 11.13 -2.25
N GLU A 12 9.46 10.78 -1.04
CA GLU A 12 10.35 11.61 -0.24
C GLU A 12 11.65 11.94 -0.98
N LYS A 13 12.28 10.95 -1.62
CA LYS A 13 13.52 11.16 -2.37
C LYS A 13 13.36 12.18 -3.51
N ILE A 14 12.24 12.12 -4.23
CA ILE A 14 11.95 13.05 -5.33
C ILE A 14 11.80 14.48 -4.79
N TYR A 15 10.98 14.65 -3.75
CA TYR A 15 10.72 15.96 -3.17
C TYR A 15 11.95 16.55 -2.51
N ARG A 16 12.74 15.76 -1.76
CA ARG A 16 14.01 16.23 -1.19
C ARG A 16 14.98 16.71 -2.26
N GLY A 17 15.13 15.97 -3.35
CA GLY A 17 16.02 16.38 -4.45
C GLY A 17 15.60 17.72 -5.07
N ALA A 18 14.30 17.89 -5.34
CA ALA A 18 13.77 19.13 -5.88
C ALA A 18 13.88 20.30 -4.87
N PHE A 19 13.65 20.03 -3.59
CA PHE A 19 13.73 21.02 -2.52
C PHE A 19 15.17 21.50 -2.32
N THR A 20 16.14 20.58 -2.27
CA THR A 20 17.57 20.94 -2.20
C THR A 20 17.99 21.79 -3.40
N ALA A 21 17.54 21.44 -4.61
CA ALA A 21 17.84 22.26 -5.79
C ALA A 21 17.23 23.67 -5.72
N ALA A 22 16.03 23.81 -5.14
CA ALA A 22 15.39 25.11 -4.93
C ALA A 22 16.08 25.92 -3.81
N GLU A 23 16.51 25.25 -2.75
CA GLU A 23 17.29 25.84 -1.65
C GLU A 23 18.64 26.37 -2.15
N GLU A 24 19.37 25.60 -2.96
CA GLU A 24 20.62 26.03 -3.61
C GLU A 24 20.43 27.25 -4.54
N ALA A 25 19.22 27.42 -5.08
CA ALA A 25 18.84 28.53 -5.95
C ALA A 25 18.21 29.72 -5.19
N GLU A 26 18.10 29.63 -3.85
CA GLU A 26 17.40 30.61 -3.00
C GLU A 26 15.93 30.86 -3.42
N ASP A 27 15.30 29.89 -4.09
CA ASP A 27 13.93 29.98 -4.60
C ASP A 27 12.91 29.57 -3.53
N THR A 28 12.65 30.51 -2.62
CA THR A 28 11.71 30.34 -1.50
C THR A 28 10.26 30.05 -1.94
N GLU A 29 9.83 30.57 -3.09
CA GLU A 29 8.47 30.30 -3.61
C GLU A 29 8.34 28.85 -4.03
N THR A 30 9.35 28.32 -4.75
CA THR A 30 9.37 26.92 -5.14
C THR A 30 9.48 26.00 -3.94
N MET A 31 10.30 26.33 -2.92
CA MET A 31 10.38 25.57 -1.67
C MET A 31 9.00 25.45 -1.00
N ALA A 32 8.29 26.57 -0.81
CA ALA A 32 6.96 26.57 -0.18
C ALA A 32 5.93 25.76 -1.00
N ARG A 33 5.98 25.84 -2.32
CA ARG A 33 5.13 25.04 -3.22
C ARG A 33 5.43 23.55 -3.12
N LEU A 34 6.71 23.17 -3.03
CA LEU A 34 7.15 21.79 -2.88
C LEU A 34 6.72 21.20 -1.54
N ASP A 35 6.78 21.96 -0.44
CA ASP A 35 6.35 21.51 0.88
C ASP A 35 4.86 21.15 0.90
N ILE A 36 4.01 22.05 0.38
CA ILE A 36 2.56 21.81 0.30
C ILE A 36 2.27 20.66 -0.66
N GLY A 37 2.97 20.60 -1.80
CA GLY A 37 2.85 19.52 -2.77
C GLY A 37 3.17 18.15 -2.16
N TYR A 38 4.27 18.06 -1.42
CA TYR A 38 4.68 16.82 -0.75
C TYR A 38 3.62 16.30 0.20
N GLN A 39 3.07 17.18 1.06
CA GLN A 39 2.03 16.81 2.03
C GLN A 39 0.76 16.30 1.34
N ARG A 40 0.31 17.02 0.30
CA ARG A 40 -0.87 16.61 -0.47
C ARG A 40 -0.66 15.25 -1.13
N ASP A 41 0.46 15.09 -1.83
CA ASP A 41 0.76 13.88 -2.58
C ASP A 41 1.01 12.67 -1.66
N GLN A 42 1.56 12.91 -0.46
CA GLN A 42 1.67 11.88 0.57
C GLN A 42 0.29 11.38 1.01
N LEU A 43 -0.65 12.28 1.33
CA LEU A 43 -2.01 11.91 1.72
C LEU A 43 -2.75 11.15 0.62
N GLU A 44 -2.63 11.60 -0.64
CA GLU A 44 -3.22 10.91 -1.79
C GLU A 44 -2.65 9.49 -1.93
N LEU A 45 -1.33 9.35 -1.81
CA LEU A 45 -0.68 8.06 -1.92
C LEU A 45 -1.06 7.11 -0.78
N GLU A 46 -1.19 7.61 0.45
CA GLU A 46 -1.66 6.83 1.59
C GLU A 46 -3.07 6.28 1.34
N LEU A 47 -4.00 7.13 0.88
CA LEU A 47 -5.35 6.71 0.51
C LEU A 47 -5.34 5.63 -0.58
N LEU A 48 -4.51 5.79 -1.62
CA LEU A 48 -4.38 4.80 -2.70
C LEU A 48 -3.81 3.46 -2.19
N LEU A 49 -2.87 3.50 -1.25
CA LEU A 49 -2.32 2.30 -0.63
C LEU A 49 -3.36 1.58 0.23
N ASP A 50 -4.18 2.34 0.96
CA ASP A 50 -5.27 1.78 1.77
C ASP A 50 -6.34 1.13 0.87
N ILE A 51 -6.74 1.79 -0.22
CA ILE A 51 -7.65 1.20 -1.23
C ILE A 51 -7.04 -0.06 -1.84
N ARG A 52 -5.74 -0.03 -2.17
CA ARG A 52 -5.04 -1.20 -2.70
C ARG A 52 -5.09 -2.38 -1.71
N GLU A 53 -4.92 -2.13 -0.42
CA GLU A 53 -5.03 -3.15 0.62
C GLU A 53 -6.44 -3.72 0.68
N LEU A 54 -7.48 -2.88 0.62
CA LEU A 54 -8.88 -3.32 0.55
C LEU A 54 -9.21 -4.17 -0.69
N LEU A 55 -8.51 -3.93 -1.80
CA LEU A 55 -8.69 -4.67 -3.05
C LEU A 55 -7.82 -5.94 -3.13
N MET A 56 -6.88 -6.15 -2.19
CA MET A 56 -6.14 -7.39 -2.16
C MET A 56 -7.10 -8.52 -1.74
N PRO A 57 -7.21 -9.59 -2.54
CA PRO A 57 -8.06 -10.71 -2.17
C PRO A 57 -7.55 -11.30 -0.86
N GLU A 58 -8.44 -11.44 0.13
CA GLU A 58 -8.11 -12.23 1.31
C GLU A 58 -7.69 -13.62 0.84
N GLU A 59 -6.49 -14.05 1.22
CA GLU A 59 -6.13 -15.46 1.12
C GLU A 59 -7.02 -16.20 2.11
N LYS A 60 -8.24 -16.55 1.68
CA LYS A 60 -9.04 -17.54 2.38
C LYS A 60 -8.20 -18.80 2.40
N ASP A 61 -7.82 -19.25 3.59
CA ASP A 61 -7.12 -20.52 3.83
C ASP A 61 -7.91 -21.65 3.15
N LYS A 62 -7.54 -21.94 1.89
CA LYS A 62 -8.20 -22.97 1.08
C LYS A 62 -8.01 -24.34 1.73
N THR A 63 -6.96 -24.50 2.51
CA THR A 63 -6.61 -25.69 3.31
C THR A 63 -7.68 -26.03 4.33
N THR A 64 -8.15 -25.06 5.12
CA THR A 64 -9.22 -25.25 6.12
C THR A 64 -10.52 -25.68 5.44
N SER A 65 -10.88 -25.03 4.32
CA SER A 65 -12.09 -25.40 3.56
C SER A 65 -12.03 -26.79 2.94
N LEU A 66 -10.85 -27.24 2.48
CA LEU A 66 -10.69 -28.58 1.91
C LEU A 66 -10.75 -29.68 2.98
N LEU A 67 -10.15 -29.45 4.14
CA LEU A 67 -10.21 -30.37 5.28
C LEU A 67 -11.64 -30.50 5.83
N GLU A 68 -12.36 -29.38 5.94
CA GLU A 68 -13.77 -29.37 6.35
C GLU A 68 -14.66 -30.15 5.37
N LYS A 69 -14.48 -29.93 4.05
CA LYS A 69 -15.21 -30.69 3.01
C LYS A 69 -14.91 -32.18 3.06
N ALA A 70 -13.65 -32.57 3.28
CA ALA A 70 -13.26 -33.97 3.44
C ALA A 70 -13.88 -34.63 4.69
N GLN A 71 -13.95 -33.89 5.81
CA GLN A 71 -14.60 -34.37 7.04
C GLN A 71 -16.11 -34.56 6.85
N GLN A 72 -16.79 -33.63 6.16
CA GLN A 72 -18.22 -33.74 5.85
C GLN A 72 -18.52 -34.97 4.99
N LEU A 73 -17.71 -35.23 3.96
CA LEU A 73 -17.84 -36.44 3.13
C LEU A 73 -17.66 -37.73 3.94
N ARG A 74 -16.72 -37.75 4.88
CA ARG A 74 -16.49 -38.89 5.79
C ARG A 74 -17.65 -39.13 6.75
N GLN A 75 -18.29 -38.07 7.25
CA GLN A 75 -19.46 -38.19 8.13
C GLN A 75 -20.67 -38.73 7.37
N LEU A 76 -20.91 -38.24 6.15
CA LEU A 76 -21.99 -38.71 5.28
C LEU A 76 -21.85 -40.18 4.89
N THR A 77 -20.62 -40.66 4.69
CA THR A 77 -20.35 -42.07 4.35
C THR A 77 -20.40 -43.01 5.55
N LYS A 78 -20.25 -42.51 6.79
CA LYS A 78 -20.42 -43.30 8.02
C LYS A 78 -21.87 -43.48 8.47
N LEU A 79 -22.80 -42.69 7.93
CA LEU A 79 -24.23 -42.73 8.24
C LEU A 79 -25.04 -43.66 7.32
N ARG A 80 -24.36 -44.47 6.49
CA ARG A 80 -24.96 -45.51 5.63
C ARG A 80 -24.57 -46.90 6.09
#